data_AF-A0A947HXU4-F1
#
_entry.id   AF-A0A947HXU4-F1
#
_cell.length_a   1.000
_cell.length_b   1.000
_cell.length_c   1.000
_cell.angle_alpha   90.00
_cell.angle_beta   90.00
_cell.angle_gamma   90.00
#
_symmetry.space_group_name_H-M   'P 1'
#
loop_
_entity.id
_entity.type
_entity.pdbx_description
1 polymer ?
#
loop_
_entity_poly.entity_id
_entity_poly.type
_entity_poly.pdbx_seq_one_letter_code
_entity_poly.pdbx_strand_id
1 'polypeptide(L)'
;MTHRPPRQQRPSRPSRHPRSGLAAIAVATAVVIAFLGTTGLGALAPQHAWAQAAPATSATPATPATTATSATSATSQREAEAEAALRAVKASQIAGPTDIALRDQATLKLPAGYLWVPEPAASQLMRAMGNHPDERLLGLVFPQSDDEGWMAVARYEPSGHIPEDDAEHWDIDGLYKGLQEGTEATNEERRQKGFAELAIGDWVEKPTYDAATHRLVWSLSVRHKGAAADAPTSINYNTYALGREGYVTLNLITDLKDIAQDKRHAQALLSALSFGEGKRYADFNASTDKVAEYGLAALVGGLAAKKIGLFALAAGFLAKFAKVIAVAAFGGWAVFKRFFKRDKPQGPQGPQA
;
A
#
# COMPACT_ATOMS: atom_id res chain seq x y z
N MET A 1 -25.25 -72.98 -30.94
CA MET A 1 -25.53 -71.53 -30.94
C MET A 1 -25.20 -70.98 -29.57
N THR A 2 -24.12 -70.22 -29.48
CA THR A 2 -23.52 -69.71 -28.23
C THR A 2 -24.21 -68.40 -27.82
N HIS A 3 -24.87 -68.41 -26.66
CA HIS A 3 -25.50 -67.22 -26.07
C HIS A 3 -24.45 -66.26 -25.49
N ARG A 4 -24.43 -65.02 -25.98
CA ARG A 4 -23.60 -63.92 -25.48
C ARG A 4 -24.43 -63.04 -24.54
N PRO A 5 -23.95 -62.68 -23.33
CA PRO A 5 -24.72 -61.85 -22.40
C PRO A 5 -24.67 -60.35 -22.78
N PRO A 6 -25.61 -59.52 -22.28
CA PRO A 6 -25.76 -58.13 -22.70
C PRO A 6 -24.67 -57.23 -22.09
N ARG A 7 -24.19 -56.26 -22.89
CA ARG A 7 -23.27 -55.20 -22.45
C ARG A 7 -23.96 -54.30 -21.41
N GLN A 8 -23.40 -54.25 -20.20
CA GLN A 8 -23.71 -53.20 -19.23
C GLN A 8 -23.24 -51.84 -19.76
N GLN A 9 -24.15 -50.86 -19.84
CA GLN A 9 -23.80 -49.46 -20.10
C GLN A 9 -23.09 -48.89 -18.87
N ARG A 10 -21.87 -48.39 -19.06
CA ARG A 10 -21.17 -47.60 -18.04
C ARG A 10 -21.87 -46.24 -17.89
N PRO A 11 -22.09 -45.73 -16.66
CA PRO A 11 -22.57 -44.37 -16.49
C PRO A 11 -21.51 -43.38 -16.98
N SER A 12 -21.96 -42.41 -17.78
CA SER A 12 -21.17 -41.27 -18.25
C SER A 12 -20.64 -40.48 -17.05
N ARG A 13 -19.31 -40.42 -16.93
CA ARG A 13 -18.64 -39.50 -16.01
C ARG A 13 -19.02 -38.06 -16.42
N PRO A 14 -19.53 -37.21 -15.51
CA PRO A 14 -19.67 -35.79 -15.83
C PRO A 14 -18.28 -35.21 -16.07
N SER A 15 -18.10 -34.52 -17.19
CA SER A 15 -16.92 -33.72 -17.48
C SER A 15 -16.76 -32.66 -16.40
N ARG A 16 -15.86 -32.89 -15.45
CA ARG A 16 -15.33 -31.83 -14.60
C ARG A 16 -14.51 -30.92 -15.50
N HIS A 17 -15.14 -29.86 -16.01
CA HIS A 17 -14.38 -28.68 -16.39
C HIS A 17 -13.66 -28.19 -15.13
N PRO A 18 -12.35 -27.93 -15.17
CA PRO A 18 -11.69 -27.25 -14.06
C PRO A 18 -12.32 -25.86 -13.96
N ARG A 19 -13.11 -25.65 -12.91
CA ARG A 19 -13.49 -24.29 -12.49
C ARG A 19 -12.21 -23.66 -11.96
N SER A 20 -11.54 -22.90 -12.82
CA SER A 20 -10.33 -22.14 -12.51
C SER A 20 -10.52 -21.31 -11.23
N GLY A 21 -9.65 -21.46 -10.24
CA GLY A 21 -9.73 -20.88 -8.89
C GLY A 21 -9.58 -19.37 -8.79
N LEU A 22 -9.29 -18.70 -9.90
CA LEU A 22 -9.52 -17.26 -10.02
C LEU A 22 -10.99 -16.86 -9.87
N ALA A 23 -11.93 -17.82 -9.89
CA ALA A 23 -13.32 -17.58 -9.53
C ALA A 23 -13.59 -17.58 -8.02
N ALA A 24 -12.70 -18.13 -7.19
CA ALA A 24 -12.87 -18.23 -5.74
C ALA A 24 -12.44 -16.95 -5.00
N ILE A 25 -11.50 -16.18 -5.57
CA ILE A 25 -11.30 -14.79 -5.18
C ILE A 25 -12.45 -14.03 -5.83
N ALA A 26 -13.60 -14.02 -5.15
CA ALA A 26 -14.69 -13.14 -5.52
C ALA A 26 -14.08 -11.75 -5.70
N VAL A 27 -14.14 -11.23 -6.93
CA VAL A 27 -13.71 -9.88 -7.33
C VAL A 27 -14.33 -8.80 -6.42
N ALA A 28 -15.31 -9.18 -5.59
CA ALA A 28 -16.02 -8.33 -4.65
C ALA A 28 -15.32 -8.02 -3.31
N THR A 29 -14.21 -8.67 -2.89
CA THR A 29 -13.76 -8.51 -1.48
C THR A 29 -12.28 -8.27 -1.18
N ALA A 30 -11.36 -8.23 -2.16
CA ALA A 30 -9.98 -7.85 -1.84
C ALA A 30 -9.83 -6.32 -1.81
N VAL A 31 -9.79 -5.78 -0.61
CA VAL A 31 -9.65 -4.35 -0.36
C VAL A 31 -8.28 -4.09 0.23
N VAL A 32 -7.47 -3.32 -0.48
CA VAL A 32 -6.19 -2.84 0.04
C VAL A 32 -6.43 -1.54 0.77
N ILE A 33 -6.09 -1.50 2.06
CA ILE A 33 -5.92 -0.22 2.75
C ILE A 33 -4.67 0.43 2.15
N ALA A 34 -4.87 1.45 1.33
CA ALA A 34 -3.78 2.22 0.75
C ALA A 34 -3.17 3.14 1.82
N PHE A 35 -1.88 2.95 2.12
CA PHE A 35 -1.11 3.89 2.92
C PHE A 35 -0.75 5.09 2.05
N LEU A 36 -1.24 6.28 2.43
CA LEU A 36 -0.90 7.54 1.80
C LEU A 36 0.58 7.87 2.06
N GLY A 37 1.47 7.32 1.25
CA GLY A 37 2.79 7.91 1.02
C GLY A 37 2.59 9.16 0.19
N THR A 38 2.64 10.33 0.83
CA THR A 38 2.46 11.63 0.19
C THR A 38 3.63 11.94 -0.74
N THR A 39 3.38 12.00 -2.05
CA THR A 39 4.25 12.69 -3.00
C THR A 39 3.43 13.69 -3.80
N GLY A 40 3.90 14.95 -3.82
CA GLY A 40 3.48 15.99 -4.77
C GLY A 40 2.49 17.04 -4.27
N LEU A 41 2.99 18.10 -3.63
CA LEU A 41 2.31 19.40 -3.65
C LEU A 41 2.21 19.88 -5.11
N GLY A 42 0.99 20.09 -5.59
CA GLY A 42 0.74 20.66 -6.91
C GLY A 42 -0.74 20.90 -7.20
N ALA A 43 -1.55 21.26 -6.21
CA ALA A 43 -2.93 21.68 -6.43
C ALA A 43 -2.97 23.20 -6.65
N LEU A 44 -3.05 23.62 -7.92
CA LEU A 44 -3.60 24.92 -8.28
C LEU A 44 -5.10 24.91 -7.96
N ALA A 45 -5.48 25.69 -6.95
CA ALA A 45 -6.86 25.95 -6.59
C ALA A 45 -7.57 26.76 -7.71
N PRO A 46 -8.85 26.46 -8.03
CA PRO A 46 -9.69 27.44 -8.70
C PRO A 46 -10.34 28.36 -7.66
N GLN A 47 -10.29 29.64 -7.99
CA GLN A 47 -10.77 30.77 -7.22
C GLN A 47 -12.29 30.93 -7.36
N HIS A 48 -12.86 31.70 -6.43
CA HIS A 48 -14.28 31.87 -6.15
C HIS A 48 -15.18 32.34 -7.31
N ALA A 49 -16.37 31.74 -7.34
CA ALA A 49 -17.71 32.33 -7.46
C ALA A 49 -17.97 33.55 -8.37
N TRP A 50 -18.93 33.36 -9.29
CA TRP A 50 -20.11 34.24 -9.42
C TRP A 50 -21.27 33.43 -10.02
N ALA A 51 -22.27 33.15 -9.18
CA ALA A 51 -23.54 32.59 -9.61
C ALA A 51 -24.46 33.75 -10.04
N GLN A 52 -24.88 33.74 -11.31
CA GLN A 52 -26.03 34.51 -11.76
C GLN A 52 -27.23 33.57 -11.80
N ALA A 53 -28.25 33.91 -11.01
CA ALA A 53 -29.55 33.24 -11.03
C ALA A 53 -30.29 33.58 -12.33
N ALA A 54 -30.73 32.55 -13.06
CA ALA A 54 -31.68 32.68 -14.16
C ALA A 54 -33.08 32.21 -13.69
N PRO A 55 -34.17 32.81 -14.20
CA PRO A 55 -35.52 32.57 -13.69
C PRO A 55 -36.06 31.19 -14.09
N ALA A 56 -36.79 30.59 -13.14
CA ALA A 56 -37.47 29.31 -13.29
C ALA A 56 -38.57 29.38 -14.36
N THR A 57 -38.41 28.62 -15.44
CA THR A 57 -39.51 28.20 -16.30
C THR A 57 -40.07 26.88 -15.77
N SER A 58 -41.35 26.91 -15.43
CA SER A 58 -42.15 25.76 -15.01
C SER A 58 -42.26 24.74 -16.14
N ALA A 59 -41.54 23.62 -16.03
CA ALA A 59 -41.74 22.43 -16.85
C ALA A 59 -42.31 21.29 -15.98
N THR A 60 -43.38 20.69 -16.48
CA THR A 60 -44.12 19.53 -15.96
C THR A 60 -43.20 18.37 -15.55
N PRO A 61 -43.49 17.62 -14.47
CA PRO A 61 -42.64 16.51 -14.06
C PRO A 61 -42.79 15.35 -15.04
N ALA A 62 -41.79 15.15 -15.90
CA ALA A 62 -41.60 13.89 -16.61
C ALA A 62 -40.87 12.93 -15.66
N THR A 63 -41.50 11.78 -15.42
CA THR A 63 -40.96 10.64 -14.65
C THR A 63 -39.54 10.28 -15.12
N PRO A 64 -38.53 10.16 -14.24
CA PRO A 64 -37.17 9.88 -14.66
C PRO A 64 -37.01 8.39 -14.98
N ALA A 65 -37.16 8.01 -16.25
CA ALA A 65 -36.74 6.71 -16.74
C ALA A 65 -35.21 6.63 -17.04
N THR A 66 -34.50 7.77 -16.96
CA THR A 66 -33.09 7.90 -17.39
C THR A 66 -32.07 7.38 -16.36
N THR A 67 -32.43 7.30 -15.08
CA THR A 67 -31.52 6.83 -14.00
C THR A 67 -31.34 5.32 -13.97
N ALA A 68 -32.33 4.53 -14.40
CA ALA A 68 -32.23 3.07 -14.41
C ALA A 68 -31.29 2.55 -15.53
N THR A 69 -31.30 3.19 -16.69
CA THR A 69 -30.46 2.81 -17.85
C THR A 69 -28.98 3.07 -17.60
N SER A 70 -28.64 4.17 -16.94
CA SER A 70 -27.25 4.59 -16.65
C SER A 70 -26.58 3.73 -15.56
N ALA A 71 -27.33 3.29 -14.55
CA ALA A 71 -26.83 2.37 -13.53
C ALA A 71 -26.56 0.94 -14.09
N THR A 72 -27.40 0.51 -15.03
CA THR A 72 -27.27 -0.80 -15.68
C THR A 72 -26.04 -0.84 -16.61
N SER A 73 -25.81 0.20 -17.41
CA SER A 73 -24.64 0.29 -18.30
C SER A 73 -23.31 0.38 -17.54
N ALA A 74 -23.27 1.11 -16.42
CA ALA A 74 -22.08 1.21 -15.58
C ALA A 74 -21.74 -0.12 -14.88
N THR A 75 -22.75 -0.93 -14.57
CA THR A 75 -22.55 -2.26 -13.97
C THR A 75 -22.01 -3.25 -15.01
N SER A 76 -22.57 -3.28 -16.22
CA SER A 76 -22.07 -4.16 -17.30
C SER A 76 -20.65 -3.81 -17.74
N GLN A 77 -20.27 -2.53 -17.71
CA GLN A 77 -18.91 -2.12 -18.05
C GLN A 77 -17.90 -2.61 -17.00
N ARG A 78 -18.22 -2.47 -15.71
CA ARG A 78 -17.35 -2.94 -14.62
C ARG A 78 -17.17 -4.46 -14.64
N GLU A 79 -18.22 -5.21 -14.95
CA GLU A 79 -18.14 -6.67 -15.12
C GLU A 79 -17.19 -7.05 -16.25
N ALA A 80 -17.27 -6.35 -17.39
CA ALA A 80 -16.35 -6.57 -18.52
C ALA A 80 -14.89 -6.19 -18.18
N GLU A 81 -14.67 -5.09 -17.46
CA GLU A 81 -13.35 -4.68 -16.99
C GLU A 81 -12.75 -5.69 -16.00
N ALA A 82 -13.56 -6.21 -15.07
CA ALA A 82 -13.18 -7.28 -14.15
C ALA A 82 -12.81 -8.57 -14.89
N GLU A 83 -13.61 -8.99 -15.87
CA GLU A 83 -13.31 -10.18 -16.66
C GLU A 83 -12.02 -10.01 -17.46
N ALA A 84 -11.82 -8.84 -18.08
CA ALA A 84 -10.59 -8.53 -18.80
C ALA A 84 -9.36 -8.57 -17.88
N ALA A 85 -9.46 -8.00 -16.68
CA ALA A 85 -8.38 -8.04 -15.69
C ALA A 85 -8.05 -9.48 -15.26
N LEU A 86 -9.07 -10.31 -15.01
CA LEU A 86 -8.86 -11.73 -14.69
C LEU A 86 -8.20 -12.50 -15.84
N ARG A 87 -8.57 -12.22 -17.09
CA ARG A 87 -7.89 -12.81 -18.26
C ARG A 87 -6.43 -12.38 -18.34
N ALA A 88 -6.14 -11.10 -18.09
CA ALA A 88 -4.77 -10.58 -18.07
C ALA A 88 -3.92 -11.23 -16.96
N VAL A 89 -4.49 -11.42 -15.78
CA VAL A 89 -3.87 -12.15 -14.66
C VAL A 89 -3.52 -13.58 -15.08
N LYS A 90 -4.48 -14.34 -15.63
CA LYS A 90 -4.25 -15.72 -16.10
C LYS A 90 -3.13 -15.81 -17.13
N ALA A 91 -3.09 -14.84 -18.05
CA ALA A 91 -2.12 -14.84 -19.15
C ALA A 91 -0.70 -14.44 -18.72
N SER A 92 -0.54 -13.76 -17.59
CA SER A 92 0.74 -13.19 -17.14
C SER A 92 1.33 -13.85 -15.90
N GLN A 93 0.63 -14.81 -15.31
CA GLN A 93 1.08 -15.49 -14.10
C GLN A 93 2.38 -16.26 -14.31
N ILE A 94 3.29 -16.15 -13.34
CA ILE A 94 4.57 -16.84 -13.28
C ILE A 94 4.52 -17.78 -12.07
N ALA A 95 4.65 -19.09 -12.31
CA ALA A 95 4.65 -20.06 -11.22
C ALA A 95 6.01 -20.09 -10.51
N GLY A 96 5.96 -20.23 -9.17
CA GLY A 96 7.14 -20.62 -8.41
C GLY A 96 7.48 -22.10 -8.61
N PRO A 97 8.72 -22.54 -8.34
CA PRO A 97 9.81 -21.74 -7.78
C PRO A 97 10.49 -20.84 -8.82
N THR A 98 10.56 -19.53 -8.55
CA THR A 98 11.20 -18.54 -9.44
C THR A 98 11.75 -17.36 -8.63
N ASP A 99 12.90 -16.82 -9.03
CA ASP A 99 13.44 -15.58 -8.45
C ASP A 99 12.78 -14.36 -9.12
N ILE A 100 12.05 -13.56 -8.35
CA ILE A 100 11.37 -12.35 -8.80
C ILE A 100 12.18 -11.14 -8.35
N ALA A 101 12.75 -10.41 -9.31
CA ALA A 101 13.40 -9.13 -9.03
C ALA A 101 12.36 -8.08 -8.63
N LEU A 102 12.53 -7.49 -7.44
CA LEU A 102 11.73 -6.39 -6.93
C LEU A 102 12.51 -5.09 -7.16
N ARG A 103 12.48 -4.63 -8.41
CA ARG A 103 13.32 -3.52 -8.93
C ARG A 103 14.80 -3.82 -8.75
N ASP A 104 15.60 -2.77 -8.52
CA ASP A 104 17.02 -2.83 -8.19
C ASP A 104 17.29 -3.02 -6.67
N GLN A 105 16.27 -3.40 -5.90
CA GLN A 105 16.31 -3.35 -4.43
C GLN A 105 16.40 -4.73 -3.79
N ALA A 106 15.48 -5.63 -4.17
CA ALA A 106 15.33 -6.92 -3.51
C ALA A 106 14.98 -8.02 -4.50
N THR A 107 15.07 -9.25 -4.04
CA THR A 107 14.59 -10.45 -4.74
C THR A 107 13.60 -11.16 -3.84
N LEU A 108 12.46 -11.55 -4.39
CA LEU A 108 11.55 -12.52 -3.79
C LEU A 108 11.82 -13.89 -4.44
N LYS A 109 12.35 -14.83 -3.65
CA LYS A 109 12.49 -16.22 -4.06
C LYS A 109 11.14 -16.92 -3.99
N LEU A 110 10.26 -16.64 -4.96
CA LEU A 110 8.88 -17.11 -4.96
C LEU A 110 8.86 -18.64 -4.82
N PRO A 111 8.33 -19.21 -3.72
CA PRO A 111 8.37 -20.65 -3.51
C PRO A 111 7.42 -21.41 -4.45
N ALA A 112 7.57 -22.73 -4.51
CA ALA A 112 6.57 -23.58 -5.16
C ALA A 112 5.19 -23.44 -4.48
N GLY A 113 4.11 -23.56 -5.26
CA GLY A 113 2.74 -23.40 -4.78
C GLY A 113 2.21 -21.95 -4.82
N TYR A 114 3.01 -21.01 -5.29
CA TYR A 114 2.63 -19.61 -5.47
C TYR A 114 2.71 -19.18 -6.94
N LEU A 115 1.86 -18.22 -7.30
CA LEU A 115 1.83 -17.55 -8.60
C LEU A 115 2.16 -16.07 -8.41
N TRP A 116 3.07 -15.53 -9.21
CA TRP A 116 3.35 -14.10 -9.30
C TRP A 116 2.67 -13.49 -10.52
N VAL A 117 2.01 -12.36 -10.33
CA VAL A 117 1.39 -11.59 -11.41
C VAL A 117 2.08 -10.22 -11.46
N PRO A 118 2.86 -9.94 -12.52
CA PRO A 118 3.54 -8.66 -12.65
C PRO A 118 2.60 -7.56 -13.14
N GLU A 119 3.10 -6.32 -13.14
CA GLU A 119 2.51 -5.26 -13.95
C GLU A 119 2.60 -5.56 -15.46
N PRO A 120 1.64 -5.11 -16.29
CA PRO A 120 0.50 -4.25 -15.94
C PRO A 120 -0.75 -5.01 -15.44
N ALA A 121 -0.77 -6.35 -15.50
CA ALA A 121 -1.95 -7.15 -15.15
C ALA A 121 -2.34 -6.97 -13.68
N ALA A 122 -1.36 -6.91 -12.77
CA ALA A 122 -1.58 -6.57 -11.37
C ALA A 122 -2.36 -5.25 -11.20
N SER A 123 -1.90 -4.19 -11.84
CA SER A 123 -2.54 -2.88 -11.82
C SER A 123 -3.96 -2.89 -12.41
N GLN A 124 -4.21 -3.68 -13.45
CA GLN A 124 -5.54 -3.82 -14.03
C GLN A 124 -6.52 -4.47 -13.05
N LEU A 125 -6.10 -5.55 -12.38
CA LEU A 125 -6.93 -6.22 -11.38
C LEU A 125 -7.20 -5.29 -10.19
N MET A 126 -6.17 -4.62 -9.67
CA MET A 126 -6.33 -3.69 -8.54
C MET A 126 -7.35 -2.58 -8.86
N ARG A 127 -7.31 -2.01 -10.07
CA ARG A 127 -8.31 -1.02 -10.53
C ARG A 127 -9.72 -1.61 -10.65
N ALA A 128 -9.86 -2.81 -11.20
CA ALA A 128 -11.15 -3.48 -11.29
C ALA A 128 -11.78 -3.73 -9.90
N MET A 129 -10.95 -3.91 -8.88
CA MET A 129 -11.38 -4.06 -7.48
C MET A 129 -11.61 -2.72 -6.75
N GLY A 130 -11.51 -1.60 -7.46
CA GLY A 130 -11.72 -0.25 -6.92
C GLY A 130 -10.55 0.29 -6.09
N ASN A 131 -9.35 -0.26 -6.28
CA ASN A 131 -8.12 0.27 -5.71
C ASN A 131 -7.42 1.22 -6.71
N HIS A 132 -6.50 2.02 -6.20
CA HIS A 132 -5.71 2.99 -6.97
C HIS A 132 -4.25 2.57 -6.96
N PRO A 133 -3.84 1.62 -7.83
CA PRO A 133 -2.43 1.30 -7.96
C PRO A 133 -1.68 2.51 -8.52
N ASP A 134 -0.43 2.63 -8.12
CA ASP A 134 0.51 3.66 -8.51
C ASP A 134 1.84 3.01 -8.87
N GLU A 135 2.84 3.82 -9.19
CA GLU A 135 4.17 3.36 -9.57
C GLU A 135 4.89 2.55 -8.48
N ARG A 136 4.35 2.45 -7.25
CA ARG A 136 4.93 1.66 -6.15
C ARG A 136 4.52 0.20 -6.20
N LEU A 137 3.47 -0.15 -6.94
CA LEU A 137 3.08 -1.54 -7.13
C LEU A 137 4.23 -2.33 -7.78
N LEU A 138 4.52 -3.51 -7.25
CA LEU A 138 5.47 -4.46 -7.83
C LEU A 138 4.75 -5.59 -8.56
N GLY A 139 3.69 -6.10 -7.95
CA GLY A 139 2.89 -7.20 -8.47
C GLY A 139 2.00 -7.81 -7.40
N LEU A 140 1.38 -8.93 -7.73
CA LEU A 140 0.51 -9.68 -6.85
C LEU A 140 1.02 -11.12 -6.70
N VAL A 141 0.79 -11.71 -5.53
CA VAL A 141 0.99 -13.14 -5.28
C VAL A 141 -0.36 -13.80 -5.07
N PHE A 142 -0.56 -14.95 -5.69
CA PHE A 142 -1.73 -15.81 -5.50
C PHE A 142 -1.29 -17.22 -5.07
N PRO A 143 -2.14 -17.96 -4.35
CA PRO A 143 -1.97 -19.40 -4.23
C PRO A 143 -2.14 -20.05 -5.61
N GLN A 144 -1.41 -21.12 -5.84
CA GLN A 144 -1.62 -21.96 -7.03
C GLN A 144 -2.84 -22.89 -6.88
N SER A 145 -3.25 -23.16 -5.64
CA SER A 145 -4.45 -23.95 -5.32
C SER A 145 -5.71 -23.13 -5.57
N ASP A 146 -6.67 -23.72 -6.28
CA ASP A 146 -7.98 -23.11 -6.54
C ASP A 146 -8.89 -23.10 -5.29
N ASP A 147 -8.53 -23.86 -4.25
CA ASP A 147 -9.28 -23.97 -2.99
C ASP A 147 -8.85 -22.91 -1.95
N GLU A 148 -7.81 -22.11 -2.26
CA GLU A 148 -7.30 -21.07 -1.37
C GLU A 148 -7.76 -19.67 -1.85
N GLY A 149 -8.36 -18.90 -0.94
CA GLY A 149 -9.06 -17.65 -1.24
C GLY A 149 -8.31 -16.38 -0.86
N TRP A 150 -6.98 -16.35 -0.98
CA TRP A 150 -6.16 -15.21 -0.55
C TRP A 150 -5.34 -14.62 -1.71
N MET A 151 -4.89 -13.37 -1.56
CA MET A 151 -3.85 -12.77 -2.42
C MET A 151 -2.88 -11.94 -1.58
N ALA A 152 -1.66 -11.71 -2.04
CA ALA A 152 -0.77 -10.72 -1.43
C ALA A 152 -0.41 -9.62 -2.43
N VAL A 153 -0.45 -8.37 -1.98
CA VAL A 153 -0.07 -7.20 -2.78
C VAL A 153 1.34 -6.78 -2.41
N ALA A 154 2.24 -6.80 -3.40
CA ALA A 154 3.63 -6.41 -3.22
C ALA A 154 3.86 -4.98 -3.70
N ARG A 155 4.45 -4.13 -2.85
CA ARG A 155 4.79 -2.72 -3.19
C ARG A 155 6.17 -2.36 -2.67
N TYR A 156 6.87 -1.45 -3.35
CA TYR A 156 8.10 -0.84 -2.88
C TYR A 156 7.92 0.67 -2.69
N GLU A 157 8.28 1.17 -1.50
CA GLU A 157 8.29 2.60 -1.19
C GLU A 157 9.75 3.08 -1.05
N PRO A 158 10.22 3.98 -1.93
CA PRO A 158 11.56 4.58 -1.86
C PRO A 158 11.61 5.73 -0.83
N SER A 159 11.28 5.42 0.43
CA SER A 159 11.17 6.42 1.50
C SER A 159 12.50 6.98 2.00
N GLY A 160 13.62 6.31 1.71
CA GLY A 160 14.84 6.41 2.49
C GLY A 160 14.83 5.45 3.68
N HIS A 161 15.93 5.46 4.44
CA HIS A 161 16.13 4.65 5.64
C HIS A 161 15.11 5.04 6.72
N ILE A 162 14.31 4.08 7.20
CA ILE A 162 13.28 4.31 8.23
C ILE A 162 13.95 4.28 9.62
N PRO A 163 13.93 5.36 10.41
CA PRO A 163 14.40 5.30 11.80
C PRO A 163 13.52 4.39 12.66
N GLU A 164 14.14 3.64 13.57
CA GLU A 164 13.47 2.68 14.47
C GLU A 164 13.31 3.18 15.91
N ASP A 165 13.69 4.43 16.20
CA ASP A 165 13.66 5.06 17.53
C ASP A 165 12.28 5.00 18.22
N ASP A 166 11.18 4.85 17.46
CA ASP A 166 9.82 4.80 17.98
C ASP A 166 9.30 3.38 18.27
N ALA A 167 10.05 2.32 17.93
CA ALA A 167 9.63 0.92 18.08
C ALA A 167 9.21 0.54 19.52
N GLU A 168 9.84 1.16 20.53
CA GLU A 168 9.62 0.83 21.94
C GLU A 168 8.43 1.57 22.56
N HIS A 169 7.85 2.55 21.86
CA HIS A 169 6.92 3.54 22.46
C HIS A 169 5.69 3.84 21.58
N TRP A 170 5.06 2.83 21.00
CA TRP A 170 3.85 3.05 20.19
C TRP A 170 2.58 3.27 21.02
N ASP A 171 1.88 4.36 20.69
CA ASP A 171 0.48 4.58 21.05
C ASP A 171 -0.42 3.77 20.09
N ILE A 172 -0.69 2.52 20.43
CA ILE A 172 -1.48 1.59 19.58
C ILE A 172 -2.88 2.13 19.29
N ASP A 173 -3.50 2.83 20.24
CA ASP A 173 -4.83 3.42 20.07
C ASP A 173 -4.77 4.62 19.11
N GLY A 174 -3.74 5.45 19.23
CA GLY A 174 -3.44 6.52 18.28
C GLY A 174 -3.17 6.00 16.86
N LEU A 175 -2.40 4.92 16.72
CA LEU A 175 -2.14 4.26 15.43
C LEU A 175 -3.43 3.75 14.80
N TYR A 176 -4.27 3.07 15.59
CA TYR A 176 -5.56 2.57 15.16
C TYR A 176 -6.48 3.70 14.67
N LYS A 177 -6.52 4.81 15.41
CA LYS A 177 -7.27 5.99 15.00
C LYS A 177 -6.76 6.57 13.67
N GLY A 178 -5.45 6.63 13.48
CA GLY A 178 -4.84 7.07 12.20
C GLY A 178 -5.28 6.22 11.01
N LEU A 179 -5.38 4.90 11.20
CA LEU A 179 -5.89 3.96 10.19
C LEU A 179 -7.37 4.20 9.85
N GLN A 180 -8.20 4.47 10.87
CA GLN A 180 -9.60 4.84 10.66
C GLN A 180 -9.72 6.13 9.84
N GLU A 181 -8.98 7.18 10.23
CA GLU A 181 -8.98 8.47 9.53
C GLU A 181 -8.48 8.37 8.08
N GLY A 182 -7.40 7.62 7.84
CA GLY A 182 -6.88 7.37 6.49
C GLY A 182 -7.86 6.58 5.60
N THR A 183 -8.62 5.66 6.21
CA THR A 183 -9.68 4.92 5.51
C THR A 183 -10.85 5.84 5.16
N GLU A 184 -11.26 6.73 6.06
CA GLU A 184 -12.31 7.72 5.77
C GLU A 184 -11.92 8.69 4.66
N ALA A 185 -10.66 9.15 4.63
CA ALA A 185 -10.15 9.97 3.54
C ALA A 185 -10.24 9.24 2.18
N THR A 186 -9.94 7.93 2.17
CA THR A 186 -10.01 7.10 0.96
C THR A 186 -11.46 6.79 0.54
N ASN A 187 -12.39 6.69 1.50
CA ASN A 187 -13.81 6.46 1.25
C ASN A 187 -14.46 7.56 0.42
N GLU A 188 -13.98 8.81 0.54
CA GLU A 188 -14.47 9.91 -0.29
C GLU A 188 -14.30 9.64 -1.79
N GLU A 189 -13.11 9.21 -2.21
CA GLU A 189 -12.85 8.85 -3.61
C GLU A 189 -13.61 7.59 -4.03
N ARG A 190 -13.70 6.59 -3.13
CA ARG A 190 -14.46 5.35 -3.41
C ARG A 190 -15.92 5.65 -3.70
N ARG A 191 -16.55 6.49 -2.88
CA ARG A 191 -17.94 6.93 -3.05
C ARG A 191 -18.12 7.70 -4.36
N GLN A 192 -17.22 8.64 -4.67
CA GLN A 192 -17.25 9.38 -5.94
C GLN A 192 -17.16 8.46 -7.17
N LYS A 193 -16.48 7.32 -7.05
CA LYS A 193 -16.33 6.31 -8.11
C LYS A 193 -17.35 5.17 -8.04
N GLY A 194 -18.35 5.26 -7.16
CA GLY A 194 -19.42 4.27 -7.04
C GLY A 194 -18.98 2.93 -6.42
N PHE A 195 -17.89 2.93 -5.66
CA PHE A 195 -17.47 1.79 -4.83
C PHE A 195 -18.03 1.93 -3.41
N ALA A 196 -18.29 0.78 -2.78
CA ALA A 196 -18.70 0.75 -1.39
C ALA A 196 -17.59 1.29 -0.47
N GLU A 197 -18.01 2.12 0.48
CA GLU A 197 -17.15 2.63 1.55
C GLU A 197 -16.75 1.50 2.51
N LEU A 198 -15.65 1.71 3.21
CA LEU A 198 -14.99 0.74 4.08
C LEU A 198 -15.03 1.21 5.53
N ALA A 199 -15.08 0.25 6.44
CA ALA A 199 -14.92 0.45 7.87
C ALA A 199 -13.79 -0.45 8.36
N ILE A 200 -12.86 0.14 9.10
CA ILE A 200 -11.85 -0.60 9.87
C ILE A 200 -12.54 -1.21 11.10
N GLY A 201 -12.42 -2.52 11.24
CA GLY A 201 -12.82 -3.26 12.44
C GLY A 201 -11.65 -3.38 13.42
N ASP A 202 -11.61 -4.45 14.20
CA ASP A 202 -10.58 -4.65 15.22
C ASP A 202 -9.20 -5.04 14.66
N TRP A 203 -8.17 -4.84 15.48
CA TRP A 203 -6.86 -5.49 15.33
C TRP A 203 -7.02 -7.01 15.35
N VAL A 204 -6.51 -7.67 14.32
CA VAL A 204 -6.29 -9.12 14.30
C VAL A 204 -4.91 -9.43 14.85
N GLU A 205 -3.93 -8.59 14.53
CA GLU A 205 -2.58 -8.63 15.09
C GLU A 205 -2.12 -7.19 15.33
N LYS A 206 -1.83 -6.86 16.59
CA LYS A 206 -1.28 -5.55 16.93
C LYS A 206 0.10 -5.39 16.29
N PRO A 207 0.53 -4.15 16.01
CA PRO A 207 1.86 -3.90 15.48
C PRO A 207 2.98 -4.53 16.30
N THR A 208 3.88 -5.22 15.61
CA THR A 208 5.10 -5.81 16.16
C THR A 208 6.27 -5.55 15.23
N TYR A 209 7.38 -5.06 15.78
CA TYR A 209 8.65 -4.90 15.07
C TYR A 209 9.70 -5.85 15.61
N ASP A 210 10.45 -6.47 14.69
CA ASP A 210 11.64 -7.26 14.98
C ASP A 210 12.88 -6.50 14.48
N ALA A 211 13.66 -5.97 15.41
CA ALA A 211 14.89 -5.23 15.12
C ALA A 211 16.02 -6.11 14.58
N ALA A 212 16.02 -7.43 14.84
CA ALA A 212 17.06 -8.32 14.33
C ALA A 212 16.90 -8.58 12.83
N THR A 213 15.67 -8.55 12.34
CA THR A 213 15.35 -8.80 10.92
C THR A 213 14.87 -7.55 10.18
N HIS A 214 14.67 -6.44 10.90
CA HIS A 214 14.08 -5.18 10.41
C HIS A 214 12.74 -5.42 9.71
N ARG A 215 11.86 -6.16 10.40
CA ARG A 215 10.54 -6.55 9.90
C ARG A 215 9.45 -6.01 10.80
N LEU A 216 8.40 -5.48 10.18
CA LEU A 216 7.20 -5.01 10.87
C LEU A 216 6.00 -5.80 10.38
N VAL A 217 5.13 -6.20 11.30
CA VAL A 217 3.87 -6.88 11.01
C VAL A 217 2.74 -6.22 11.79
N TRP A 218 1.58 -6.11 11.16
CA TRP A 218 0.31 -5.77 11.83
C TRP A 218 -0.87 -6.21 10.96
N SER A 219 -2.03 -6.42 11.57
CA SER A 219 -3.22 -6.87 10.85
C SER A 219 -4.52 -6.32 11.41
N LEU A 220 -5.43 -5.95 10.50
CA LEU A 220 -6.74 -5.38 10.80
C LEU A 220 -7.83 -6.11 10.04
N SER A 221 -9.02 -6.12 10.63
CA SER A 221 -10.24 -6.47 9.93
C SER A 221 -10.83 -5.27 9.19
N VAL A 222 -11.45 -5.53 8.05
CA VAL A 222 -12.06 -4.54 7.17
C VAL A 222 -13.40 -5.06 6.68
N ARG A 223 -14.41 -4.19 6.69
CA ARG A 223 -15.76 -4.50 6.20
C ARG A 223 -16.28 -3.36 5.35
N HIS A 224 -17.31 -3.62 4.54
CA HIS A 224 -18.08 -2.53 3.94
C HIS A 224 -18.94 -1.83 4.98
N LYS A 225 -19.02 -0.50 4.91
CA LYS A 225 -19.94 0.26 5.75
C LYS A 225 -21.39 -0.16 5.49
N GLY A 226 -22.14 -0.39 6.56
CA GLY A 226 -23.54 -0.81 6.48
C GLY A 226 -23.76 -2.27 6.07
N ALA A 227 -22.71 -3.08 5.94
CA ALA A 227 -22.86 -4.52 5.72
C ALA A 227 -23.55 -5.18 6.92
N ALA A 228 -24.39 -6.19 6.65
CA ALA A 228 -25.03 -7.00 7.69
C ALA A 228 -23.98 -7.62 8.63
N ALA A 229 -24.32 -7.90 9.88
CA ALA A 229 -23.37 -8.37 10.89
C ALA A 229 -22.67 -9.70 10.50
N ASP A 230 -23.36 -10.56 9.77
CA ASP A 230 -22.88 -11.85 9.26
C ASP A 230 -22.14 -11.76 7.93
N ALA A 231 -22.06 -10.57 7.32
CA ALA A 231 -21.32 -10.38 6.08
C ALA A 231 -19.83 -10.75 6.25
N PRO A 232 -19.17 -11.25 5.19
CA PRO A 232 -17.74 -11.55 5.23
C PRO A 232 -16.89 -10.38 5.71
N THR A 233 -15.93 -10.67 6.57
CA THR A 233 -14.91 -9.72 7.02
C THR A 233 -13.61 -10.02 6.30
N SER A 234 -13.09 -9.05 5.56
CA SER A 234 -11.76 -9.14 4.96
C SER A 234 -10.70 -8.81 6.01
N ILE A 235 -9.58 -9.51 5.96
CA ILE A 235 -8.38 -9.23 6.75
C ILE A 235 -7.31 -8.68 5.83
N ASN A 236 -6.68 -7.58 6.26
CA ASN A 236 -5.41 -7.12 5.72
C ASN A 236 -4.31 -7.52 6.73
N TYR A 237 -3.38 -8.37 6.31
CA TYR A 237 -2.23 -8.80 7.10
C TYR A 237 -0.96 -8.22 6.47
N ASN A 238 -0.51 -7.10 7.03
CA ASN A 238 0.52 -6.27 6.45
C ASN A 238 1.87 -6.68 7.02
N THR A 239 2.80 -6.95 6.11
CA THR A 239 4.19 -7.22 6.46
C THR A 239 5.12 -6.27 5.72
N TYR A 240 6.17 -5.82 6.39
CA TYR A 240 7.15 -4.88 5.88
C TYR A 240 8.53 -5.51 6.05
N ALA A 241 9.36 -5.38 5.03
CA ALA A 241 10.79 -5.63 5.10
C ALA A 241 11.51 -4.31 4.83
N LEU A 242 12.24 -3.80 5.82
CA LEU A 242 12.95 -2.54 5.69
C LEU A 242 14.30 -2.77 5.01
N GLY A 243 14.61 -1.88 4.06
CA GLY A 243 15.88 -1.83 3.35
C GLY A 243 16.64 -0.53 3.64
N ARG A 244 17.76 -0.37 2.95
CA ARG A 244 18.61 0.82 3.07
C ARG A 244 17.92 2.09 2.58
N GLU A 245 17.23 1.99 1.46
CA GLU A 245 16.72 3.14 0.69
C GLU A 245 15.18 3.25 0.73
N GLY A 246 14.51 2.36 1.47
CA GLY A 246 13.07 2.22 1.43
C GLY A 246 12.62 0.91 2.05
N TYR A 247 11.41 0.46 1.71
CA TYR A 247 10.89 -0.80 2.21
C TYR A 247 10.00 -1.52 1.19
N VAL A 248 9.93 -2.84 1.29
CA VAL A 248 8.95 -3.66 0.57
C VAL A 248 7.80 -4.00 1.52
N THR A 249 6.58 -3.86 1.03
CA THR A 249 5.38 -4.37 1.71
C THR A 249 4.85 -5.60 1.00
N LEU A 250 4.40 -6.58 1.78
CA LEU A 250 3.57 -7.69 1.33
C LEU A 250 2.30 -7.67 2.20
N ASN A 251 1.21 -7.17 1.64
CA ASN A 251 -0.09 -7.14 2.31
C ASN A 251 -0.92 -8.34 1.84
N LEU A 252 -1.07 -9.33 2.71
CA LEU A 252 -1.91 -10.51 2.48
C LEU A 252 -3.38 -10.16 2.79
N ILE A 253 -4.26 -10.41 1.83
CA ILE A 253 -5.69 -10.18 1.93
C ILE A 253 -6.40 -11.53 1.93
N THR A 254 -7.19 -11.79 2.97
CA THR A 254 -7.95 -13.05 3.16
C THR A 254 -9.25 -12.79 3.92
N ASP A 255 -10.02 -13.83 4.22
CA ASP A 255 -11.20 -13.80 5.09
C ASP A 255 -10.83 -14.02 6.57
N LEU A 256 -11.61 -13.42 7.48
CA LEU A 256 -11.43 -13.59 8.94
C LEU A 256 -11.49 -15.05 9.39
N LYS A 257 -12.24 -15.91 8.70
CA LYS A 257 -12.35 -17.34 9.02
C LYS A 257 -11.07 -18.13 8.68
N ASP A 258 -10.26 -17.64 7.75
CA ASP A 258 -9.10 -18.35 7.18
C ASP A 258 -7.76 -17.79 7.69
N ILE A 259 -7.73 -16.58 8.26
CA ILE A 259 -6.49 -15.89 8.67
C ILE A 259 -5.58 -16.71 9.59
N ALA A 260 -6.14 -17.54 10.47
CA ALA A 260 -5.36 -18.39 11.36
C ALA A 260 -4.44 -19.35 10.57
N GLN A 261 -4.90 -19.83 9.41
CA GLN A 261 -4.14 -20.65 8.49
C GLN A 261 -3.30 -19.79 7.55
N ASP A 262 -3.89 -18.72 7.00
CA ASP A 262 -3.29 -17.99 5.89
C ASP A 262 -2.09 -17.12 6.28
N LYS A 263 -1.96 -16.71 7.55
CA LYS A 263 -0.79 -15.94 8.03
C LYS A 263 0.55 -16.65 7.75
N ARG A 264 0.55 -17.98 7.63
CA ARG A 264 1.74 -18.76 7.26
C ARG A 264 2.26 -18.38 5.86
N HIS A 265 1.37 -18.00 4.95
CA HIS A 265 1.72 -17.60 3.58
C HIS A 265 2.43 -16.24 3.59
N ALA A 266 1.93 -15.28 4.39
CA ALA A 266 2.62 -14.00 4.58
C ALA A 266 4.04 -14.21 5.16
N GLN A 267 4.18 -15.06 6.18
CA GLN A 267 5.48 -15.38 6.79
C GLN A 267 6.44 -16.08 5.81
N ALA A 268 5.93 -17.02 5.00
CA ALA A 268 6.71 -17.71 3.98
C ALA A 268 7.23 -16.74 2.91
N LEU A 269 6.36 -15.85 2.39
CA LEU A 269 6.74 -14.86 1.38
C LEU A 269 7.72 -13.82 1.95
N LEU A 270 7.48 -13.33 3.17
CA LEU A 270 8.38 -12.41 3.84
C LEU A 270 9.77 -13.04 4.08
N SER A 271 9.81 -14.32 4.47
CA SER A 271 11.07 -15.06 4.66
C SER A 271 11.81 -15.36 3.36
N ALA A 272 11.09 -15.46 2.24
CA ALA A 272 11.66 -15.64 0.91
C ALA A 272 12.17 -14.33 0.27
N LEU A 273 11.91 -13.18 0.91
CA LEU A 273 12.37 -11.87 0.45
C LEU A 273 13.75 -11.53 1.05
N SER A 274 14.66 -11.10 0.18
CA SER A 274 15.98 -10.62 0.56
C SER A 274 16.38 -9.38 -0.22
N PHE A 275 16.89 -8.36 0.46
CA PHE A 275 17.51 -7.20 -0.20
C PHE A 275 18.86 -7.59 -0.83
N GLY A 276 19.17 -6.96 -1.97
CA GLY A 276 20.43 -7.11 -2.66
C GLY A 276 21.63 -6.61 -1.85
N GLU A 277 22.83 -6.89 -2.32
CA GLU A 277 24.06 -6.37 -1.71
C GLU A 277 24.07 -4.84 -1.72
N GLY A 278 24.37 -4.23 -0.57
CA GLY A 278 24.38 -2.77 -0.42
C GLY A 278 22.98 -2.16 -0.30
N LYS A 279 21.90 -2.95 -0.35
CA LYS A 279 20.50 -2.52 -0.22
C LYS A 279 19.86 -2.94 1.10
N ARG A 280 20.57 -3.69 1.96
CA ARG A 280 20.02 -4.13 3.25
C ARG A 280 19.94 -2.96 4.21
N TYR A 281 18.99 -2.99 5.14
CA TYR A 281 18.85 -1.97 6.17
C TYR A 281 20.17 -1.68 6.92
N ALA A 282 20.91 -2.73 7.28
CA ALA A 282 22.21 -2.63 7.95
C ALA A 282 23.34 -2.04 7.08
N ASP A 283 23.15 -1.93 5.76
CA ASP A 283 24.12 -1.30 4.85
C ASP A 283 23.97 0.25 4.83
N PHE A 284 23.10 0.81 5.68
CA PHE A 284 22.87 2.25 5.81
C PHE A 284 24.13 3.03 6.18
N ASN A 285 24.30 4.16 5.51
CA ASN A 285 25.36 5.12 5.76
C ASN A 285 24.76 6.50 6.01
N ALA A 286 24.79 6.94 7.26
CA ALA A 286 24.26 8.24 7.70
C ALA A 286 24.89 9.47 7.04
N SER A 287 26.07 9.32 6.40
CA SER A 287 26.74 10.42 5.69
C SER A 287 26.28 10.61 4.25
N THR A 288 25.70 9.57 3.63
CA THR A 288 25.34 9.58 2.20
C THR A 288 23.86 9.31 1.95
N ASP A 289 23.22 8.54 2.83
CA ASP A 289 21.91 7.98 2.55
C ASP A 289 20.80 8.90 3.05
N LYS A 290 19.69 8.91 2.31
CA LYS A 290 18.48 9.62 2.71
C LYS A 290 17.83 8.90 3.89
N VAL A 291 17.61 9.62 4.98
CA VAL A 291 16.75 9.18 6.09
C VAL A 291 15.31 9.59 5.77
N ALA A 292 14.36 8.70 6.02
CA ALA A 292 12.94 8.99 5.87
C ALA A 292 12.49 10.03 6.89
N GLU A 293 11.50 10.85 6.52
CA GLU A 293 10.96 11.91 7.37
C GLU A 293 10.06 11.38 8.50
N TYR A 294 9.91 10.05 8.61
CA TYR A 294 9.01 9.37 9.52
C TYR A 294 9.58 8.01 9.99
N GLY A 295 9.18 7.59 11.20
CA GLY A 295 9.56 6.30 11.80
C GLY A 295 8.52 5.19 11.58
N LEU A 296 8.65 4.10 12.34
CA LEU A 296 7.83 2.89 12.18
C LEU A 296 6.36 3.12 12.52
N ALA A 297 6.05 4.02 13.46
CA ALA A 297 4.67 4.36 13.83
C ALA A 297 3.87 4.87 12.61
N ALA A 298 4.51 5.65 11.73
CA ALA A 298 3.88 6.14 10.51
C ALA A 298 3.60 5.04 9.48
N LEU A 299 4.37 3.94 9.49
CA LEU A 299 4.13 2.78 8.63
C LEU A 299 2.85 2.03 9.02
N VAL A 300 2.40 2.18 10.26
CA VAL A 300 1.16 1.59 10.77
C VAL A 300 0.00 2.58 10.65
N GLY A 301 0.10 3.75 11.30
CA GLY A 301 -1.01 4.71 11.44
C GLY A 301 -1.21 5.62 10.23
N GLY A 302 -0.29 5.57 9.26
CA GLY A 302 -0.22 6.53 8.16
C GLY A 302 0.27 7.92 8.58
N LEU A 303 0.60 8.77 7.61
CA LEU A 303 1.03 10.16 7.84
C LEU A 303 -0.13 11.12 8.20
N ALA A 304 -1.32 10.58 8.50
CA ALA A 304 -2.54 11.34 8.77
C ALA A 304 -2.45 12.22 10.02
N ALA A 305 -1.43 12.05 10.87
CA ALA A 305 -1.09 12.95 11.97
C ALA A 305 -0.56 14.34 11.50
N LYS A 306 -1.08 14.88 10.39
CA LYS A 306 -0.77 16.19 9.79
C LYS A 306 -0.94 17.39 10.74
N LYS A 307 -1.42 17.20 11.97
CA LYS A 307 -1.60 18.29 12.95
C LYS A 307 -1.06 18.08 14.35
N ILE A 308 -0.52 16.92 14.73
CA ILE A 308 -0.03 16.71 16.12
C ILE A 308 1.39 16.12 16.20
N GLY A 309 1.86 15.35 15.22
CA GLY A 309 3.10 14.57 15.39
C GLY A 309 4.38 15.19 14.84
N LEU A 310 4.36 15.81 13.66
CA LEU A 310 5.62 16.09 12.96
C LEU A 310 6.47 17.18 13.63
N PHE A 311 5.85 18.22 14.20
CA PHE A 311 6.58 19.22 14.97
C PHE A 311 7.00 18.72 16.34
N ALA A 312 6.26 17.81 16.97
CA ALA A 312 6.64 17.22 18.25
C ALA A 312 7.78 16.20 18.09
N LEU A 313 7.74 15.37 17.04
CA LEU A 313 8.82 14.44 16.66
C LEU A 313 10.05 15.20 16.17
N ALA A 314 9.89 16.22 15.31
CA ALA A 314 10.98 17.09 14.91
C ALA A 314 11.56 17.85 16.11
N ALA A 315 10.73 18.40 17.00
CA ALA A 315 11.21 19.06 18.22
C ALA A 315 11.91 18.07 19.18
N GLY A 316 11.42 16.84 19.30
CA GLY A 316 12.06 15.78 20.09
C GLY A 316 13.41 15.37 19.51
N PHE A 317 13.48 15.20 18.18
CA PHE A 317 14.72 14.92 17.46
C PHE A 317 15.71 16.09 17.56
N LEU A 318 15.28 17.33 17.31
CA LEU A 318 16.09 18.53 17.49
C LEU A 318 16.53 18.71 18.95
N ALA A 319 15.70 18.38 19.94
CA ALA A 319 16.06 18.43 21.35
C ALA A 319 17.14 17.39 21.70
N LYS A 320 17.00 16.15 21.20
CA LYS A 320 17.98 15.06 21.39
C LYS A 320 19.35 15.41 20.80
N PHE A 321 19.38 16.14 19.68
CA PHE A 321 20.62 16.57 19.02
C PHE A 321 20.98 18.05 19.25
N ALA A 322 20.27 18.76 20.13
CA ALA A 322 20.40 20.21 20.30
C ALA A 322 21.83 20.64 20.63
N LYS A 323 22.53 19.86 21.46
CA LYS A 323 23.93 20.13 21.83
C LYS A 323 24.88 19.96 20.65
N VAL A 324 24.68 18.92 19.82
CA VAL A 324 25.52 18.66 18.64
C VAL A 324 25.28 19.71 17.56
N ILE A 325 24.00 20.05 17.32
CA ILE A 325 23.58 21.10 16.39
C ILE A 325 24.13 22.46 16.86
N ALA A 326 24.07 22.76 18.16
CA ALA A 326 24.62 23.98 18.71
C ALA A 326 26.15 24.06 18.52
N VAL A 327 26.89 22.99 18.84
CA VAL A 327 28.35 22.96 18.65
C VAL A 327 28.73 23.11 17.16
N ALA A 328 28.00 22.43 16.26
CA ALA A 328 28.21 22.57 14.82
C ALA A 328 27.88 23.99 14.31
N ALA A 329 26.81 24.61 14.81
CA ALA A 329 26.44 25.99 14.47
C ALA A 329 27.47 27.01 14.99
N PHE A 330 27.96 26.85 16.22
CA PHE A 330 29.03 27.69 16.78
C PHE A 330 30.36 27.52 16.03
N GLY A 331 30.72 26.29 15.66
CA GLY A 331 31.89 25.99 14.84
C GLY A 331 31.78 26.59 13.42
N GLY A 332 30.65 26.41 12.75
CA GLY A 332 30.36 26.98 11.43
C GLY A 332 30.34 28.51 11.43
N TRP A 333 29.79 29.13 12.47
CA TRP A 333 29.77 30.59 12.63
C TRP A 333 31.17 31.19 12.83
N ALA A 334 32.06 30.49 13.55
CA ALA A 334 33.45 30.91 13.73
C ALA A 334 34.23 30.87 12.39
N VAL A 335 33.99 29.85 11.57
CA VAL A 335 34.58 29.73 10.23
C VAL A 335 34.03 30.79 9.27
N PHE A 336 32.71 31.01 9.27
CA PHE A 336 32.05 32.03 8.45
C PHE A 336 32.55 33.45 8.74
N LYS A 337 32.70 33.83 10.02
CA LYS A 337 33.28 35.13 10.41
C LYS A 337 34.72 35.31 9.94
N ARG A 338 35.50 34.23 9.83
CA ARG A 338 36.91 34.28 9.42
C ARG A 338 37.05 34.52 7.92
N PHE A 339 36.10 34.06 7.11
CA PHE A 339 36.07 34.31 5.67
C PHE A 339 35.58 35.72 5.30
N PHE A 340 34.75 36.37 6.12
CA PHE A 340 34.25 37.73 5.86
C PHE A 340 35.06 38.87 6.49
N LYS A 341 36.21 38.58 7.14
CA LYS A 341 37.06 39.59 7.83
C LYS A 341 38.42 39.89 7.16
N ARG A 342 38.63 39.50 5.90
CA ARG A 342 39.69 40.02 5.01
C ARG A 342 38.98 40.69 3.83
N ASP A 343 39.15 41.97 3.49
CA ASP A 343 40.22 42.94 3.73
C ASP A 343 39.63 44.37 3.81
N LYS A 344 40.26 45.27 4.57
CA LYS A 344 40.24 46.71 4.27
C LYS A 344 41.64 47.11 3.82
N PRO A 345 41.85 47.55 2.56
CA PRO A 345 43.14 48.07 2.12
C PRO A 345 43.45 49.36 2.89
N GLN A 346 44.65 49.44 3.47
CA GLN A 346 45.22 50.69 3.95
C GLN A 346 45.55 51.57 2.74
N GLY A 347 44.98 52.78 2.71
CA GLY A 347 45.21 53.76 1.64
C GLY A 347 46.65 54.29 1.64
N PRO A 348 47.16 54.81 0.52
CA PRO A 348 48.54 55.22 0.40
C PRO A 348 48.84 56.46 1.24
N GLN A 349 49.91 56.41 2.04
CA GLN A 349 50.51 57.59 2.67
C GLN A 349 51.28 58.36 1.59
N GLY A 350 50.87 59.60 1.32
CA GLY A 350 51.63 60.52 0.48
C GLY A 350 52.89 61.02 1.19
N PRO A 351 54.00 61.31 0.49
CA PRO A 351 55.18 61.89 1.11
C PRO A 351 54.97 63.38 1.40
N GLN A 352 55.42 63.82 2.58
CA GLN A 352 55.58 65.22 2.96
C GLN A 352 56.98 65.72 2.54
N ALA A 353 56.99 66.99 2.10
CA ALA A 353 58.11 67.91 1.86
C ALA A 353 59.07 67.58 0.70
#